data_AF-A0A0Q6TG11-F1
#
_entry.id   AF-A0A0Q6TG11-F1
#
_cell.length_a   1.000
_cell.length_b   1.000
_cell.length_c   1.000
_cell.angle_alpha   90.00
_cell.angle_beta   90.00
_cell.angle_gamma   90.00
#
_symmetry.space_group_name_H-M   'P 1'
#
loop_
_entity.id
_entity.type
_entity.pdbx_description
1 polymer ?
#
loop_
_entity_poly.entity_id
_entity_poly.type
_entity_poly.pdbx_seq_one_letter_code
_entity_poly.pdbx_strand_id
1 'polypeptide(L)'
;MEANYRKNPKMGEGFGLDMENWSPQGHAELVTKFRHRPDDPVGQMLMAHPDKMIERSADGMSLVGRPAFRLRPTRSREQAVELAREVIDRYATDISATNELADAVSQRKAKLTAIIRVCQDLDQMHLFTDGNIRTITFLVLNKLLIEQGFSPAIMDEPNAFDCMSVAELTALVLAGQQTYQKYAS
;
A
#
# COMPACT_ATOMS: atom_id res chain seq x y z
N MET A 1 22.27 6.46 -13.17
CA MET A 1 22.16 5.66 -11.94
C MET A 1 21.01 4.70 -12.17
N GLU A 2 21.26 3.40 -12.39
CA GLU A 2 20.20 2.42 -12.64
C GLU A 2 19.53 2.02 -11.32
N ALA A 3 18.19 1.98 -11.29
CA ALA A 3 17.45 1.49 -10.13
C ALA A 3 17.67 -0.02 -9.95
N ASN A 4 18.07 -0.45 -8.75
CA ASN A 4 18.31 -1.86 -8.42
C ASN A 4 16.98 -2.59 -8.13
N TYR A 5 16.28 -2.99 -9.19
CA TYR A 5 15.14 -3.92 -9.09
C TYR A 5 15.58 -5.29 -8.54
N ARG A 6 14.63 -6.05 -7.97
CA ARG A 6 14.87 -7.34 -7.32
C ARG A 6 15.54 -8.34 -8.28
N LYS A 7 16.85 -8.55 -8.11
CA LYS A 7 17.60 -9.61 -8.80
C LYS A 7 17.46 -10.88 -7.95
N ASN A 8 16.95 -11.94 -8.58
CA ASN A 8 16.66 -13.25 -8.01
C ASN A 8 17.60 -13.68 -6.86
N PRO A 9 17.22 -13.51 -5.58
CA PRO A 9 17.91 -14.08 -4.45
C PRO A 9 17.32 -15.46 -4.17
N LYS A 10 18.19 -16.45 -4.01
CA LYS A 10 17.83 -17.85 -3.70
C LYS A 10 17.06 -18.04 -2.38
N MET A 11 16.74 -16.97 -1.66
CA MET A 11 15.93 -16.92 -0.43
C MET A 11 15.24 -15.56 -0.43
N GLY A 12 13.91 -15.51 -0.39
CA GLY A 12 13.22 -14.22 -0.24
C GLY A 12 13.47 -13.62 1.16
N GLU A 13 13.22 -12.32 1.30
CA GLU A 13 13.20 -11.65 2.60
C GLU A 13 11.74 -11.50 3.04
N GLY A 14 11.43 -11.84 4.28
CA GLY A 14 10.11 -11.64 4.88
C GLY A 14 10.10 -10.41 5.80
N PHE A 15 8.96 -9.72 5.84
CA PHE A 15 8.68 -8.64 6.79
C PHE A 15 7.40 -9.01 7.58
N GLY A 16 7.28 -8.50 8.81
CA GLY A 16 6.14 -8.81 9.69
C GLY A 16 5.23 -7.59 9.84
N LEU A 17 3.91 -7.82 9.85
CA LEU A 17 2.95 -6.80 10.30
C LEU A 17 2.78 -6.90 11.82
N ASP A 18 2.31 -5.83 12.43
CA ASP A 18 1.94 -5.72 13.84
C ASP A 18 0.56 -5.05 13.96
N MET A 19 0.13 -4.78 15.20
CA MET A 19 -1.18 -4.19 15.46
C MET A 19 -1.30 -2.72 15.01
N GLU A 20 -0.19 -2.06 14.66
CA GLU A 20 -0.14 -0.64 14.30
C GLU A 20 -0.20 -0.44 12.77
N ASN A 21 0.15 -1.47 11.99
CA ASN A 21 0.17 -1.44 10.52
C ASN A 21 -0.74 -2.49 9.84
N TRP A 22 -1.70 -3.04 10.59
CA TRP A 22 -2.68 -4.01 10.12
C TRP A 22 -4.08 -3.76 10.71
N SER A 23 -5.12 -4.04 9.94
CA SER A 23 -6.50 -4.08 10.44
C SER A 23 -7.34 -5.22 9.82
N PRO A 24 -8.42 -5.68 10.48
CA PRO A 24 -9.35 -6.64 9.90
C PRO A 24 -9.98 -6.15 8.58
N GLN A 25 -10.28 -4.85 8.50
CA GLN A 25 -10.86 -4.21 7.33
C GLN A 25 -9.84 -4.17 6.18
N GLY A 26 -8.60 -3.77 6.45
CA GLY A 26 -7.53 -3.74 5.47
C GLY A 26 -7.17 -5.13 4.95
N HIS A 27 -7.17 -6.13 5.83
CA HIS A 27 -7.03 -7.53 5.42
C HIS A 27 -8.16 -7.97 4.47
N ALA A 28 -9.42 -7.61 4.77
CA ALA A 28 -10.55 -7.95 3.90
C ALA A 28 -10.45 -7.27 2.53
N GLU A 29 -10.00 -6.01 2.47
CA GLU A 29 -9.71 -5.31 1.21
C GLU A 29 -8.58 -5.99 0.44
N LEU A 30 -7.48 -6.36 1.10
CA LEU A 30 -6.35 -7.07 0.49
C LEU A 30 -6.79 -8.41 -0.12
N VAL A 31 -7.54 -9.22 0.64
CA VAL A 31 -8.10 -10.50 0.14
C VAL A 31 -8.99 -10.28 -1.07
N THR A 32 -9.88 -9.28 -1.03
CA THR A 32 -10.78 -8.98 -2.15
C THR A 32 -9.99 -8.56 -3.39
N LYS A 33 -8.97 -7.72 -3.22
CA LYS A 33 -8.09 -7.21 -4.28
C LYS A 33 -7.35 -8.34 -5.00
N PHE A 34 -6.75 -9.25 -4.25
CA PHE A 34 -5.90 -10.30 -4.81
C PHE A 34 -6.63 -11.61 -5.15
N ARG A 35 -7.89 -11.77 -4.73
CA ARG A 35 -8.73 -12.93 -5.12
C ARG A 35 -8.84 -13.10 -6.64
N HIS A 36 -8.86 -12.00 -7.38
CA HIS A 36 -8.95 -12.00 -8.85
C HIS A 36 -7.58 -12.03 -9.54
N ARG A 37 -6.49 -12.18 -8.78
CA ARG A 37 -5.11 -12.26 -9.27
C ARG A 37 -4.44 -13.55 -8.77
N PRO A 38 -4.94 -14.73 -9.18
CA PRO A 38 -4.42 -16.01 -8.69
C PRO A 38 -2.97 -16.28 -9.11
N ASP A 39 -2.49 -15.58 -10.14
CA ASP A 39 -1.08 -15.64 -10.57
C ASP A 39 -0.19 -14.65 -9.82
N ASP A 40 -0.77 -13.73 -9.05
CA ASP A 40 0.01 -12.80 -8.25
C ASP A 40 0.51 -13.51 -6.98
N PRO A 41 1.82 -13.40 -6.67
CA PRO A 41 2.41 -13.80 -5.39
C PRO A 41 1.56 -13.61 -4.13
N VAL A 42 0.94 -12.45 -3.99
CA VAL A 42 0.13 -12.10 -2.82
C VAL A 42 -1.19 -12.86 -2.85
N GLY A 43 -1.83 -12.97 -4.02
CA GLY A 43 -3.03 -13.80 -4.20
C GLY A 43 -2.76 -15.27 -3.91
N GLN A 44 -1.66 -15.83 -4.41
CA GLN A 44 -1.26 -17.22 -4.14
C GLN A 44 -1.03 -17.47 -2.66
N MET A 45 -0.36 -16.56 -1.97
CA MET A 45 -0.08 -16.67 -0.54
C MET A 45 -1.35 -16.59 0.31
N LEU A 46 -2.23 -15.62 0.01
CA LEU A 46 -3.52 -15.46 0.69
C LEU A 46 -4.42 -16.69 0.52
N MET A 47 -4.40 -17.32 -0.66
CA MET A 47 -5.22 -18.50 -0.96
C MET A 47 -4.62 -19.79 -0.39
N ALA A 48 -3.29 -19.94 -0.41
CA ALA A 48 -2.62 -21.14 0.09
C ALA A 48 -2.62 -21.19 1.63
N HIS A 49 -2.65 -20.03 2.28
CA HIS A 49 -2.49 -19.91 3.73
C HIS A 49 -3.44 -18.86 4.34
N PRO A 50 -4.76 -19.05 4.25
CA PRO A 50 -5.74 -18.09 4.79
C PRO A 50 -5.54 -17.84 6.30
N ASP A 51 -5.04 -18.84 7.03
CA ASP A 51 -4.83 -18.78 8.48
C ASP A 51 -3.46 -18.20 8.90
N LYS A 52 -2.47 -18.12 8.00
CA LYS A 52 -1.12 -17.58 8.34
C LYS A 52 -1.05 -16.06 8.37
N MET A 53 -2.16 -15.39 8.04
CA MET A 53 -2.32 -13.94 8.18
C MET A 53 -2.84 -13.56 9.58
N ILE A 54 -3.31 -14.53 10.36
CA ILE A 54 -3.97 -14.32 11.65
C ILE A 54 -3.52 -15.43 12.62
N GLU A 55 -2.38 -15.27 13.28
CA GLU A 55 -2.08 -16.11 14.45
C GLU A 55 -2.95 -15.64 15.63
N ARG A 56 -3.98 -16.44 15.96
CA ARG A 56 -4.81 -16.24 17.15
C ARG A 56 -4.11 -16.85 18.36
N SER A 57 -4.12 -16.13 19.49
CA SER A 57 -3.66 -16.69 20.76
C SER A 57 -4.61 -17.79 21.27
N ALA A 58 -4.12 -18.58 22.23
CA ALA A 58 -4.86 -19.68 22.84
C ALA A 58 -6.11 -19.24 23.65
N ASP A 59 -6.25 -17.95 24.00
CA ASP A 59 -7.40 -17.42 24.74
C ASP A 59 -8.51 -16.82 23.84
N GLY A 60 -8.29 -16.79 22.53
CA GLY A 60 -9.26 -16.28 21.55
C GLY A 60 -9.56 -14.78 21.65
N MET A 61 -8.93 -14.06 22.57
CA MET A 61 -9.14 -12.62 22.80
C MET A 61 -7.97 -11.75 22.36
N SER A 62 -6.86 -12.34 21.95
CA SER A 62 -5.66 -11.61 21.49
C SER A 62 -5.10 -12.19 20.18
N LEU A 63 -4.66 -11.30 19.28
CA LEU A 63 -3.78 -11.67 18.17
C LEU A 63 -2.37 -11.80 18.75
N VAL A 64 -1.86 -13.02 18.84
CA VAL A 64 -0.50 -13.29 19.32
C VAL A 64 0.25 -13.91 18.16
N GLY A 65 0.80 -13.04 17.32
CA GLY A 65 1.68 -13.45 16.25
C GLY A 65 1.84 -12.34 15.23
N ARG A 66 3.09 -12.02 14.89
CA ARG A 66 3.42 -11.21 13.72
C ARG A 66 2.98 -12.03 12.51
N PRO A 67 1.98 -11.64 11.70
CA PRO A 67 1.78 -12.29 10.42
C PRO A 67 3.09 -12.20 9.64
N ALA A 68 3.79 -13.32 9.57
CA ALA A 68 5.02 -13.42 8.82
C ALA A 68 4.61 -13.51 7.36
N PHE A 69 4.69 -12.40 6.63
CA PHE A 69 4.63 -12.41 5.18
C PHE A 69 5.91 -13.10 4.67
N ARG A 70 5.94 -14.43 4.74
CA ARG A 70 7.04 -15.21 4.20
C ARG A 70 6.88 -15.30 2.68
N LEU A 71 7.70 -14.48 2.03
CA LEU A 71 8.35 -14.73 0.73
C LEU A 71 7.43 -14.57 -0.49
N ARG A 72 7.29 -13.31 -0.95
CA ARG A 72 6.83 -12.99 -2.32
C ARG A 72 7.90 -13.52 -3.30
N PRO A 73 7.56 -14.34 -4.32
CA PRO A 73 8.46 -14.68 -5.41
C PRO A 73 9.04 -13.42 -6.05
N THR A 74 10.30 -13.46 -6.41
CA THR A 74 10.96 -12.33 -7.06
C THR A 74 10.48 -12.20 -8.49
N ARG A 75 9.96 -11.02 -8.84
CA ARG A 75 9.58 -10.65 -10.20
C ARG A 75 10.80 -10.19 -10.99
N SER A 76 10.81 -10.42 -12.31
CA SER A 76 11.81 -9.79 -13.18
C SER A 76 11.63 -8.28 -13.22
N ARG A 77 12.64 -7.55 -13.68
CA ARG A 77 12.54 -6.09 -13.86
C ARG A 77 11.39 -5.73 -14.80
N GLU A 78 11.25 -6.46 -15.90
CA GLU A 78 10.23 -6.24 -16.92
C GLU A 78 8.83 -6.45 -16.34
N GLN A 79 8.65 -7.50 -15.54
CA GLN A 79 7.39 -7.76 -14.83
C GLN A 79 7.08 -6.66 -13.79
N ALA A 80 8.08 -6.20 -13.05
CA ALA A 80 7.92 -5.12 -12.08
C ALA A 80 7.54 -3.79 -12.77
N VAL A 81 8.17 -3.48 -13.90
CA VAL A 81 7.85 -2.27 -14.69
C VAL A 81 6.44 -2.33 -15.24
N GLU A 82 6.01 -3.48 -15.77
CA GLU A 82 4.67 -3.60 -16.34
C GLU A 82 3.57 -3.49 -15.28
N LEU A 83 3.77 -4.10 -14.11
CA LEU A 83 2.85 -3.94 -12.96
C LEU A 83 2.79 -2.49 -12.47
N ALA A 84 3.94 -1.81 -12.39
CA ALA A 84 3.98 -0.40 -12.02
C ALA A 84 3.20 0.46 -13.03
N ARG A 85 3.38 0.19 -14.33
CA ARG A 85 2.65 0.89 -15.40
C ARG A 85 1.14 0.67 -15.26
N GLU A 86 0.69 -0.57 -15.10
CA GLU A 86 -0.73 -0.89 -14.93
C GLU A 86 -1.37 -0.11 -13.77
N VAL A 87 -0.68 -0.03 -12.63
CA VAL A 87 -1.14 0.70 -11.44
C VAL A 87 -1.16 2.21 -11.65
N ILE A 88 -0.12 2.75 -12.31
CA ILE A 88 -0.03 4.18 -12.62
C ILE A 88 -1.07 4.60 -13.66
N ASP A 89 -1.33 3.78 -14.67
CA ASP A 89 -2.34 4.06 -15.71
C ASP A 89 -3.75 4.04 -15.12
N ARG A 90 -4.02 3.11 -14.19
CA ARG A 90 -5.27 3.10 -13.40
C ARG A 90 -5.42 4.39 -12.59
N TYR A 91 -4.35 4.82 -11.92
CA TYR A 91 -4.37 6.10 -11.19
C TYR A 91 -4.67 7.30 -12.09
N ALA A 92 -4.07 7.36 -13.27
CA ALA A 92 -4.33 8.45 -14.23
C ALA A 92 -5.80 8.46 -14.68
N THR A 93 -6.39 7.28 -14.88
CA THR A 93 -7.81 7.11 -15.19
C THR A 93 -8.69 7.57 -14.01
N ASP A 94 -8.39 7.11 -12.79
CA ASP A 94 -9.13 7.46 -11.58
C ASP A 94 -9.11 8.96 -11.31
N ILE A 95 -7.95 9.61 -11.44
CA ILE A 95 -7.81 11.07 -11.28
C ILE A 95 -8.63 11.82 -12.32
N SER A 96 -8.59 11.39 -13.57
CA SER A 96 -9.35 12.03 -14.66
C SER A 96 -10.85 11.92 -14.41
N ALA A 97 -11.33 10.75 -13.97
CA ALA A 97 -12.73 10.51 -13.65
C ALA A 97 -13.22 11.36 -12.48
N THR A 98 -12.34 11.82 -11.58
CA THR A 98 -12.75 12.72 -10.49
C THR A 98 -13.32 14.04 -11.00
N ASN A 99 -12.89 14.53 -12.17
CA ASN A 99 -13.36 15.81 -12.72
C ASN A 99 -14.85 15.79 -13.12
N GLU A 100 -15.42 14.60 -13.33
CA GLU A 100 -16.84 14.41 -13.65
C GLU A 100 -17.74 14.49 -12.41
N LEU A 101 -17.17 14.59 -11.20
CA LEU A 101 -17.94 14.70 -9.97
C LEU A 101 -18.53 16.10 -9.81
N ALA A 102 -19.78 16.15 -9.34
CA ALA A 102 -20.62 17.34 -9.33
C ALA A 102 -20.11 18.50 -8.46
N ASP A 103 -19.30 18.21 -7.44
CA ASP A 103 -18.86 19.21 -6.47
C ASP A 103 -17.39 19.03 -6.06
N ALA A 104 -16.75 20.15 -5.72
CA ALA A 104 -15.33 20.20 -5.38
C ALA A 104 -14.96 19.36 -4.14
N VAL A 105 -15.89 19.14 -3.21
CA VAL A 105 -15.63 18.32 -2.01
C VAL A 105 -15.55 16.85 -2.41
N SER A 106 -16.48 16.38 -3.23
CA SER A 106 -16.47 15.03 -3.80
C SER A 106 -15.24 14.80 -4.67
N GLN A 107 -14.89 15.77 -5.53
CA GLN A 107 -13.65 15.74 -6.33
C GLN A 107 -12.41 15.58 -5.44
N ARG A 108 -12.27 16.41 -4.41
CA ARG A 108 -11.12 16.38 -3.51
C ARG A 108 -11.03 15.06 -2.74
N LYS A 109 -12.16 14.53 -2.24
CA LYS A 109 -12.18 13.21 -1.58
C LYS A 109 -11.78 12.09 -2.53
N ALA A 110 -12.32 12.09 -3.76
CA ALA A 110 -12.00 11.07 -4.75
C ALA A 110 -10.52 11.11 -5.17
N LYS A 111 -9.94 12.30 -5.32
CA LYS A 111 -8.50 12.45 -5.62
C LYS A 111 -7.63 11.88 -4.51
N LEU A 112 -7.93 12.18 -3.25
CA LEU A 112 -7.18 11.62 -2.11
C LEU A 112 -7.27 10.09 -2.07
N THR A 113 -8.47 9.54 -2.27
CA THR A 113 -8.69 8.09 -2.37
C THR A 113 -7.88 7.46 -3.50
N ALA A 114 -7.83 8.09 -4.68
CA ALA A 114 -7.04 7.61 -5.82
C ALA A 114 -5.53 7.59 -5.51
N ILE A 115 -5.02 8.65 -4.88
CA ILE A 115 -3.62 8.74 -4.43
C ILE A 115 -3.28 7.63 -3.43
N ILE A 116 -4.16 7.37 -2.47
CA ILE A 116 -3.94 6.34 -1.45
C ILE A 116 -3.94 4.96 -2.08
N ARG A 117 -4.91 4.68 -2.96
CA ARG A 117 -5.00 3.39 -3.66
C ARG A 117 -3.77 3.10 -4.50
N VAL A 118 -3.29 4.06 -5.28
CA VAL A 118 -2.09 3.85 -6.11
C VAL A 118 -0.86 3.60 -5.25
N CYS A 119 -0.68 4.33 -4.14
CA CYS A 119 0.44 4.09 -3.22
C CYS A 119 0.33 2.71 -2.58
N GLN A 120 -0.85 2.33 -2.11
CA GLN A 120 -1.10 1.02 -1.51
C GLN A 120 -0.82 -0.12 -2.49
N ASP A 121 -1.31 -0.01 -3.73
CA ASP A 121 -1.07 -1.00 -4.77
C ASP A 121 0.44 -1.15 -5.07
N LEU A 122 1.17 -0.03 -5.19
CA LEU A 122 2.62 -0.06 -5.44
C LEU A 122 3.42 -0.68 -4.28
N ASP A 123 3.04 -0.41 -3.03
CA ASP A 123 3.72 -0.96 -1.85
C ASP A 123 3.44 -2.47 -1.69
N GLN A 124 2.17 -2.87 -1.86
CA GLN A 124 1.72 -4.27 -1.88
C GLN A 124 2.32 -5.07 -3.05
N MET A 125 2.81 -4.41 -4.09
CA MET A 125 3.55 -5.09 -5.16
C MET A 125 5.01 -5.39 -4.78
N HIS A 126 5.65 -4.67 -3.86
CA HIS A 126 7.08 -4.80 -3.54
C HIS A 126 7.96 -4.90 -4.80
N LEU A 127 7.92 -3.85 -5.62
CA LEU A 127 8.62 -3.78 -6.90
C LEU A 127 10.16 -3.76 -6.76
N PHE A 128 10.66 -3.29 -5.62
CA PHE A 128 12.09 -3.13 -5.35
C PHE A 128 12.64 -4.22 -4.43
N THR A 129 13.95 -4.46 -4.51
CA THR A 129 14.70 -5.30 -3.53
C THR A 129 14.44 -4.83 -2.11
N ASP A 130 14.61 -3.54 -1.91
CA ASP A 130 14.51 -2.83 -0.65
C ASP A 130 14.01 -1.40 -0.95
N GLY A 131 13.57 -0.70 0.08
CA GLY A 131 13.18 0.70 0.00
C GLY A 131 11.81 0.92 -0.63
N ASN A 132 10.95 -0.10 -0.69
CA ASN A 132 9.56 0.03 -1.17
C ASN A 132 8.82 1.12 -0.39
N ILE A 133 8.68 0.95 0.93
CA ILE A 133 8.00 1.92 1.81
C ILE A 133 8.65 3.32 1.74
N ARG A 134 9.99 3.40 1.70
CA ARG A 134 10.72 4.66 1.55
C ARG A 134 10.41 5.36 0.22
N THR A 135 10.33 4.60 -0.86
CA THR A 135 10.01 5.14 -2.19
C THR A 135 8.54 5.53 -2.27
N ILE A 136 7.64 4.67 -1.80
CA ILE A 136 6.20 4.86 -1.98
C ILE A 136 5.65 5.86 -0.97
N THR A 137 5.80 5.62 0.33
CA THR A 137 5.18 6.45 1.38
C THR A 137 5.83 7.82 1.53
N PHE A 138 7.14 7.94 1.33
CA PHE A 138 7.82 9.24 1.53
C PHE A 138 7.92 10.06 0.25
N LEU A 139 8.18 9.43 -0.90
CA LEU A 139 8.40 10.15 -2.16
C LEU A 139 7.16 10.19 -3.05
N VAL A 140 6.61 9.03 -3.42
CA VAL A 140 5.48 8.95 -4.36
C VAL A 140 4.23 9.58 -3.76
N LEU A 141 3.85 9.22 -2.53
CA LEU A 141 2.69 9.79 -1.84
C LEU A 141 2.75 11.33 -1.82
N ASN A 142 3.85 11.89 -1.31
CA ASN A 142 4.00 13.33 -1.20
C ASN A 142 4.04 14.03 -2.56
N LYS A 143 4.69 13.44 -3.57
CA LYS A 143 4.65 13.95 -4.94
C LYS A 143 3.20 14.06 -5.44
N LEU A 144 2.43 12.98 -5.33
CA LEU A 144 1.05 12.94 -5.84
C LEU A 144 0.12 13.87 -5.05
N LEU A 145 0.30 13.98 -3.73
CA LEU A 145 -0.42 14.94 -2.90
C LEU A 145 -0.18 16.37 -3.38
N ILE A 146 1.08 16.76 -3.56
CA ILE A 146 1.46 18.11 -4.01
C ILE A 146 0.89 18.39 -5.42
N GLU A 147 1.01 17.46 -6.36
CA GLU A 147 0.50 17.61 -7.72
C GLU A 147 -1.02 17.83 -7.77
N GLN A 148 -1.76 17.28 -6.81
CA GLN A 148 -3.21 17.45 -6.72
C GLN A 148 -3.63 18.58 -5.76
N GLY A 149 -2.69 19.41 -5.30
CA GLY A 149 -2.96 20.59 -4.45
C GLY A 149 -3.25 20.27 -2.99
N PHE A 150 -2.81 19.10 -2.51
CA PHE A 150 -2.85 18.75 -1.09
C PHE A 150 -1.55 19.16 -0.38
N SER A 151 -1.64 19.28 0.94
CA SER A 151 -0.45 19.37 1.80
C SER A 151 0.35 18.07 1.71
N PRO A 152 1.69 18.10 1.76
CA PRO A 152 2.49 16.93 2.10
C PRO A 152 2.07 16.34 3.44
N ALA A 153 2.40 15.07 3.66
CA ALA A 153 2.13 14.34 4.90
C ALA A 153 3.43 13.86 5.55
N ILE A 154 3.56 14.09 6.85
CA ILE A 154 4.56 13.45 7.72
C ILE A 154 3.87 12.29 8.41
N MET A 155 4.05 11.08 7.90
CA MET A 155 3.42 9.87 8.45
C MET A 155 4.08 9.46 9.76
N ASP A 156 3.27 9.17 10.78
CA ASP A 156 3.73 8.63 12.06
C ASP A 156 4.09 7.14 11.94
N GLU A 157 3.18 6.35 11.34
CA GLU A 157 3.42 4.95 10.99
C GLU A 157 3.45 4.77 9.45
N PRO A 158 4.64 4.78 8.82
CA PRO A 158 4.76 4.69 7.36
C PRO A 158 4.59 3.27 6.81
N ASN A 159 4.65 2.21 7.63
CA ASN A 159 4.50 0.81 7.20
C ASN A 159 3.04 0.35 7.09
N ALA A 160 2.07 1.26 7.24
CA ALA A 160 0.64 0.96 7.20
C ALA A 160 0.09 0.52 5.82
N PHE A 161 0.79 0.80 4.73
CA PHE A 161 0.29 0.63 3.37
C PHE A 161 0.16 -0.83 2.90
N ASP A 162 0.72 -1.80 3.62
CA ASP A 162 0.58 -3.21 3.26
C ASP A 162 -0.82 -3.77 3.58
N CYS A 163 -1.40 -3.48 4.75
CA CYS A 163 -2.59 -4.20 5.23
C CYS A 163 -3.61 -3.37 6.04
N MET A 164 -3.54 -2.04 5.97
CA MET A 164 -4.63 -1.15 6.42
C MET A 164 -5.64 -0.90 5.29
N SER A 165 -6.89 -0.60 5.60
CA SER A 165 -7.88 -0.25 4.59
C SER A 165 -7.60 1.12 3.98
N VAL A 166 -8.13 1.38 2.79
CA VAL A 166 -8.03 2.71 2.15
C VAL A 166 -8.61 3.81 3.04
N ALA A 167 -9.69 3.52 3.78
CA ALA A 167 -10.29 4.47 4.72
C ALA A 167 -9.36 4.79 5.90
N GLU A 168 -8.72 3.78 6.48
CA GLU A 168 -7.76 3.97 7.58
C GLU A 168 -6.50 4.68 7.10
N LEU A 169 -5.97 4.31 5.94
CA LEU A 169 -4.87 5.03 5.30
C LEU A 169 -5.23 6.49 5.01
N THR A 170 -6.48 6.77 4.64
CA THR A 170 -6.96 8.16 4.48
C THR A 170 -6.86 8.92 5.79
N ALA A 171 -7.30 8.34 6.90
CA ALA A 171 -7.18 8.96 8.21
C ALA A 171 -5.72 9.20 8.61
N LEU A 172 -4.83 8.24 8.37
CA LEU A 172 -3.40 8.37 8.66
C LEU A 172 -2.73 9.46 7.82
N VAL A 173 -3.04 9.54 6.53
CA VAL A 173 -2.52 10.59 5.64
C VAL A 173 -3.03 11.96 6.06
N LEU A 174 -4.31 12.10 6.42
CA LEU A 174 -4.87 13.36 6.92
C LEU A 174 -4.21 13.79 8.25
N ALA A 175 -3.98 12.86 9.17
CA ALA A 175 -3.22 13.13 10.39
C ALA A 175 -1.79 13.57 10.08
N GLY A 176 -1.12 12.89 9.14
CA GLY A 176 0.22 13.27 8.70
C GLY A 176 0.29 14.64 8.02
N GLN A 177 -0.77 15.06 7.32
CA GLN A 177 -0.89 16.42 6.77
C GLN A 177 -0.99 17.47 7.89
N GLN A 178 -1.73 17.18 8.96
CA GLN A 178 -1.78 18.07 10.14
C GLN A 178 -0.41 18.18 10.81
N THR A 179 0.31 17.06 10.95
CA THR A 179 1.69 17.03 11.46
C THR A 179 2.61 17.88 10.59
N TYR A 180 2.55 17.74 9.26
CA TYR A 180 3.34 18.56 8.35
C TYR A 180 3.05 20.05 8.55
N GLN A 181 1.78 20.44 8.57
CA GLN A 181 1.36 21.84 8.73
C GLN A 181 1.87 22.46 10.02
N LYS A 182 1.93 21.69 11.11
CA LYS A 182 2.48 22.13 12.40
C LYS A 182 3.97 22.52 12.33
N TYR A 183 4.75 21.87 11.46
CA TYR A 183 6.20 22.11 11.33
C TYR A 183 6.57 22.97 10.12
N ALA A 184 5.62 23.21 9.21
CA ALA A 184 5.82 24.06 8.04
C ALA A 184 5.59 25.56 8.35
N SER A 185 5.11 25.90 9.56
CA SER A 185 4.93 27.25 10.09
C SER A 185 6.15 27.74 10.86
#